data_AF-A0A5K1GDG2-F1
#
_entry.id   AF-A0A5K1GDG2-F1
#
_cell.length_a   1.000
_cell.length_b   1.000
_cell.length_c   1.000
_cell.angle_alpha   90.00
_cell.angle_beta   90.00
_cell.angle_gamma   90.00
#
_symmetry.space_group_name_H-M   'P 1'
#
loop_
_entity.id
_entity.type
_entity.pdbx_description
1 polymer ?
#
loop_
_entity_poly.entity_id
_entity_poly.type
_entity_poly.pdbx_seq_one_letter_code
_entity_poly.pdbx_strand_id
1 'polypeptide(L)' 'VYLHDPTTLVAAIDPAFFTYVEGVVRVQTTGITRGLTVFDNSKKR' A
#
# COMPACT_ATOMS: atom_id res chain seq x y z
N VAL A 1 -5.53 -6.08 -19.21
CA VAL A 1 -5.43 -4.66 -18.77
C VAL A 1 -5.83 -4.62 -17.31
N TYR A 2 -4.99 -4.08 -16.43
CA TYR A 2 -5.31 -3.92 -15.01
C TYR A 2 -5.78 -2.48 -14.78
N LEU A 3 -6.93 -2.31 -14.14
CA LEU A 3 -7.54 -1.00 -13.90
C LEU A 3 -7.06 -0.41 -12.58
N HIS A 4 -5.78 -0.04 -12.50
CA HIS A 4 -5.17 0.47 -11.28
C HIS A 4 -5.95 1.68 -10.71
N ASP A 5 -6.16 2.74 -11.52
CA ASP A 5 -6.78 3.98 -11.04
C ASP A 5 -8.27 3.79 -10.67
N PRO A 6 -9.12 3.14 -11.50
CA PRO A 6 -10.50 2.88 -11.09
C PRO A 6 -10.61 2.00 -9.84
N THR A 7 -9.70 1.04 -9.65
CA THR A 7 -9.70 0.19 -8.45
C THR A 7 -9.39 1.00 -7.19
N THR A 8 -8.53 2.03 -7.28
CA THR A 8 -8.28 2.93 -6.13
C THR A 8 -9.53 3.70 -5.70
N LEU A 9 -10.38 4.10 -6.64
CA LEU A 9 -11.65 4.76 -6.35
C LEU A 9 -12.63 3.83 -5.65
N VAL A 10 -12.73 2.56 -6.10
CA VAL A 10 -13.58 1.56 -5.45
C VAL A 10 -13.11 1.31 -4.02
N ALA A 11 -11.80 1.19 -3.78
CA ALA A 11 -11.25 1.02 -2.44
C ALA A 11 -11.54 2.20 -1.48
N ALA A 12 -11.83 3.39 -2.02
CA ALA A 12 -12.22 4.56 -1.24
C ALA A 12 -13.74 4.66 -1.00
N ILE A 13 -14.56 4.22 -1.97
CA ILE A 13 -16.04 4.31 -1.90
C ILE A 13 -16.64 3.13 -1.14
N ASP A 14 -16.15 1.91 -1.40
CA ASP A 14 -16.65 0.69 -0.79
C ASP A 14 -15.49 -0.19 -0.29
N PRO A 15 -14.98 0.09 0.93
CA PRO A 15 -13.83 -0.62 1.48
C PRO A 15 -14.12 -2.09 1.81
N ALA A 16 -15.37 -2.54 1.80
CA ALA A 16 -15.72 -3.93 2.10
C ALA A 16 -15.22 -4.93 1.03
N PHE A 17 -14.89 -4.45 -0.17
CA PHE A 17 -14.29 -5.27 -1.23
C PHE A 17 -12.78 -5.54 -1.03
N PHE A 18 -12.14 -4.93 -0.03
CA PHE A 18 -10.70 -5.01 0.18
C PHE A 18 -10.34 -5.44 1.61
N THR A 19 -9.21 -6.13 1.74
CA THR A 19 -8.60 -6.44 3.04
C THR A 19 -7.39 -5.53 3.26
N TYR A 20 -7.32 -4.87 4.41
CA TYR A 20 -6.25 -3.96 4.76
C TYR A 20 -5.32 -4.56 5.82
N VAL A 21 -4.04 -4.18 5.78
CA VAL A 21 -3.06 -4.57 6.79
C VAL A 21 -2.47 -3.30 7.41
N GLU A 22 -2.55 -3.21 8.73
CA GLU A 22 -1.96 -2.11 9.49
C GLU A 22 -0.44 -2.29 9.64
N GLY A 23 0.30 -1.20 9.55
CA GLY A 23 1.75 -1.17 9.69
C GLY A 23 2.36 0.18 9.29
N VAL A 24 3.66 0.32 9.48
CA VAL A 24 4.39 1.54 9.09
C VAL A 24 4.88 1.39 7.65
N VAL A 25 4.55 2.35 6.80
CA VAL A 25 5.03 2.41 5.41
C VAL A 25 6.12 3.46 5.29
N ARG A 26 7.24 3.12 4.65
CA ARG A 26 8.33 4.05 4.33
C ARG A 26 8.70 3.96 2.86
N VAL A 27 9.26 5.03 2.31
CA VAL A 27 9.77 5.06 0.93
C VAL A 27 11.27 5.26 0.95
N GLN A 28 11.98 4.44 0.18
CA GLN A 28 13.41 4.59 0.02
C GLN A 28 13.71 5.76 -0.92
N THR A 29 14.42 6.78 -0.43
CA THR A 29 14.71 8.01 -1.18
C THR A 29 16.11 8.04 -1.80
N THR A 30 16.99 7.08 -1.45
CA THR A 30 18.40 7.02 -1.91
C THR A 30 18.82 5.59 -2.28
N GLY A 31 19.91 5.45 -3.05
CA GLY A 31 20.44 4.15 -3.49
C GLY A 31 19.72 3.56 -4.71
N ILE A 32 20.08 2.32 -5.07
CA ILE A 32 19.59 1.65 -6.29
C ILE A 32 18.10 1.27 -6.24
N THR A 33 17.54 1.15 -5.05
CA THR A 33 16.11 0.83 -4.81
C THR A 33 15.29 2.09 -4.50
N ARG A 34 15.73 3.28 -4.95
CA ARG A 34 14.97 4.53 -4.79
C ARG A 34 13.57 4.40 -5.40
N GLY A 35 12.55 4.75 -4.62
CA GLY A 35 11.13 4.62 -4.98
C GLY A 35 10.48 3.34 -4.46
N LEU A 36 11.24 2.42 -3.85
CA LEU A 36 10.68 1.24 -3.21
C LEU A 36 9.89 1.63 -1.95
N THR A 37 8.66 1.14 -1.86
CA THR A 37 7.81 1.22 -0.68
C THR A 37 8.06 0.01 0.22
N VAL A 38 8.50 0.24 1.46
CA VAL A 38 8.80 -0.79 2.46
C VAL A 38 7.70 -0.78 3.52
N PHE A 39 7.10 -1.94 3.74
CA PHE A 39 6.06 -2.14 4.74
C PHE A 39 6.61 -2.89 5.96
N ASP A 40 6.49 -2.27 7.13
CA ASP A 40 6.88 -2.85 8.42
C ASP A 40 5.64 -3.16 9.26
N ASN A 41 5.40 -4.46 9.48
CA ASN A 41 4.34 -5.00 10.33
C ASN A 41 4.93 -5.86 11.48
N SER A 42 6.09 -5.46 11.99
CA SER A 42 6.75 -6.16 13.10
C SER A 42 6.05 -5.97 14.45
N LYS A 43 5.21 -4.93 14.60
CA LYS A 43 4.36 -4.70 15.78
C LYS A 43 2.95 -5.23 15.57
N LYS A 44 2.81 -6.56 15.46
CA LYS A 44 1.49 -7.20 15.57
C LYS A 44 1.09 -7.22 17.05
N ARG A 45 -0.12 -6.74 17.36
CA ARG A 45 -0.71 -6.77 18.70
C ARG A 45 -1.01 -8.20 19.15
#